data_AF-A0A1H5EMR6-F1
#
_entry.id   AF-A0A1H5EMR6-F1
#
_cell.length_a   1.000
_cell.length_b   1.000
_cell.length_c   1.000
_cell.angle_alpha   90.00
_cell.angle_beta   90.00
_cell.angle_gamma   90.00
#
_symmetry.space_group_name_H-M   'P 1'
#
loop_
_entity.id
_entity.type
_entity.pdbx_description
1 polymer ?
#
loop_
_entity_poly.entity_id
_entity_poly.type
_entity_poly.pdbx_seq_one_letter_code
_entity_poly.pdbx_strand_id
1 'polypeptide(L)' 'MSSLVFLVPLALLLGAAALAAFFWSLRNGQYDDLEGAGARIFVDETGDRADAPHSPLTAEATSTTNNKD' A
#
# COMPACT_ATOMS: atom_id res chain seq x y z
N MET A 1 -9.06 28.70 -40.81
CA MET A 1 -10.04 27.60 -40.64
C MET A 1 -9.84 27.03 -39.23
N SER A 2 -10.92 26.83 -38.48
CA SER A 2 -10.90 26.74 -37.01
C SER A 2 -10.34 25.40 -36.48
N SER A 3 -9.26 25.46 -35.69
CA SER A 3 -8.60 24.29 -35.08
C SER A 3 -9.51 23.47 -34.17
N LEU A 4 -10.62 24.06 -33.70
CA LEU A 4 -11.62 23.40 -32.85
C LEU A 4 -12.18 22.12 -33.48
N VAL A 5 -12.26 22.05 -34.82
CA VAL A 5 -12.74 20.85 -35.54
C VAL A 5 -11.90 19.60 -35.22
N PHE A 6 -10.61 19.77 -34.92
CA PHE A 6 -9.72 18.66 -34.55
C PHE A 6 -9.56 18.50 -33.04
N LEU A 7 -9.55 19.61 -32.29
CA LEU A 7 -9.34 19.58 -30.84
C LEU A 7 -10.51 18.95 -30.08
N VAL A 8 -11.75 19.21 -30.51
CA VAL A 8 -12.96 18.66 -29.86
C VAL A 8 -12.99 17.13 -29.93
N PRO A 9 -12.89 16.47 -31.11
CA PRO A 9 -12.89 15.01 -31.16
C PRO A 9 -11.68 14.39 -30.47
N LEU A 10 -10.51 15.03 -30.55
CA LEU A 10 -9.31 14.56 -29.86
C LEU A 10 -9.47 14.59 -28.33
N ALA A 11 -10.03 15.66 -27.78
CA ALA A 11 -10.31 15.77 -26.35
C ALA A 11 -11.33 14.72 -25.88
N LEU A 12 -12.39 14.47 -26.67
CA LEU A 12 -13.37 13.42 -26.37
C LEU A 12 -12.74 12.03 -26.38
N LEU A 13 -11.86 11.73 -27.35
CA LEU A 13 -11.14 10.46 -27.39
C LEU A 13 -10.22 10.29 -26.18
N LEU A 14 -9.47 11.33 -25.81
CA LEU A 14 -8.60 11.29 -24.64
C LEU A 14 -9.40 11.11 -23.34
N GLY A 15 -10.54 11.81 -23.20
CA GLY A 15 -11.45 11.64 -22.07
C GLY A 15 -12.01 10.21 -22.00
N ALA A 16 -12.50 9.68 -23.12
CA ALA A 16 -13.02 8.32 -23.20
C ALA A 16 -11.94 7.27 -22.88
N ALA A 17 -10.71 7.45 -23.37
CA ALA A 17 -9.59 6.56 -23.06
C ALA A 17 -9.25 6.58 -21.57
N ALA A 18 -9.23 7.76 -20.93
CA ALA A 18 -9.02 7.89 -19.49
C ALA A 18 -10.13 7.20 -18.68
N LEU A 19 -11.40 7.38 -19.07
CA LEU A 19 -12.53 6.69 -18.43
C LEU A 19 -12.44 5.17 -18.59
N ALA A 20 -12.09 4.68 -19.77
CA ALA A 20 -11.91 3.25 -20.01
C ALA A 20 -10.77 2.67 -19.16
N ALA A 21 -9.63 3.37 -19.08
CA ALA A 21 -8.51 2.97 -18.23
C ALA A 21 -8.90 2.96 -16.74
N PHE A 22 -9.69 3.95 -16.30
CA PHE A 22 -10.23 3.99 -14.95
C PHE A 22 -11.10 2.76 -14.65
N PHE A 23 -12.12 2.46 -15.46
CA PHE A 23 -12.96 1.29 -15.25
C PHE A 23 -12.19 -0.04 -15.32
N TRP A 24 -11.18 -0.13 -16.17
CA TRP A 24 -10.27 -1.28 -16.21
C TRP A 24 -9.51 -1.44 -14.88
N SER A 25 -8.98 -0.34 -14.32
CA SER A 25 -8.33 -0.35 -13.01
C SER A 25 -9.26 -0.85 -11.90
N LEU A 26 -10.52 -0.39 -11.87
CA LEU A 26 -11.50 -0.86 -10.89
C LEU A 26 -11.79 -2.35 -11.03
N ARG A 27 -11.91 -2.85 -12.27
CA ARG A 27 -12.18 -4.27 -12.53
C ARG A 27 -11.01 -5.17 -12.09
N ASN A 28 -9.79 -4.67 -12.10
CA ASN A 28 -8.59 -5.44 -11.77
C ASN A 28 -8.38 -5.68 -10.26
N GLY A 29 -9.26 -5.16 -9.38
CA GLY A 29 -9.19 -5.45 -7.94
C GLY A 29 -7.99 -4.85 -7.22
N GLN A 30 -7.22 -3.95 -7.84
CA GLN A 30 -6.06 -3.30 -7.20
C GLN A 30 -6.43 -2.36 -6.04
N TYR A 31 -7.72 -2.03 -5.87
CA TYR A 31 -8.20 -1.18 -4.78
C TYR A 31 -8.54 -1.97 -3.50
N ASP A 32 -8.63 -3.30 -3.57
CA ASP A 32 -8.97 -4.16 -2.42
C ASP A 32 -7.87 -4.13 -1.34
N ASP A 33 -6.61 -3.99 -1.76
CA ASP A 33 -5.45 -3.93 -0.85
C ASP A 33 -5.36 -2.58 -0.10
N LEU A 34 -5.88 -1.49 -0.70
CA LEU A 34 -5.95 -0.18 -0.03
C LEU A 34 -6.96 -0.18 1.13
N GLU A 35 -8.08 -0.90 0.96
CA GLU A 35 -9.08 -1.07 2.02
C GLU A 35 -8.50 -1.85 3.21
N GLY A 36 -7.71 -2.89 2.95
CA GLY A 36 -6.99 -3.64 3.97
C GLY A 36 -5.84 -2.86 4.64
N ALA A 37 -5.18 -1.93 3.95
CA ALA A 37 -4.14 -1.08 4.53
C ALA A 37 -4.73 0.00 5.46
N GLY A 38 -5.85 0.62 5.07
CA GLY A 38 -6.55 1.63 5.88
C GLY A 38 -7.12 1.08 7.18
N ALA A 39 -7.64 -0.14 7.17
CA ALA A 39 -8.17 -0.80 8.37
C ALA A 39 -7.10 -1.02 9.46
N ARG A 40 -5.83 -1.24 9.07
CA ARG A 40 -4.73 -1.45 10.02
C ARG A 40 -4.37 -0.19 10.80
N ILE A 41 -4.56 0.99 10.21
CA ILE A 41 -4.24 2.29 10.84
C ILE A 41 -5.17 2.60 12.02
N PHE A 42 -6.45 2.20 11.94
CA PHE A 42 -7.43 2.45 13.00
C PHE A 42 -7.45 1.36 14.10
N VAL A 43 -7.05 0.14 13.76
CA VAL A 43 -7.05 -1.00 14.71
C VAL A 43 -5.82 -0.98 15.63
N ASP A 44 -4.70 -0.41 15.18
CA ASP A 44 -3.46 -0.34 15.98
C ASP A 44 -3.58 0.59 17.21
N GLU A 45 -4.61 1.45 17.26
CA GLU A 45 -4.82 2.40 18.37
C GLU A 45 -5.78 1.86 19.46
N THR A 46 -6.50 0.76 19.21
CA THR A 46 -7.50 0.20 20.14
C THR A 46 -7.25 -1.24 20.58
N GLY A 47 -6.22 -1.90 20.03
CA GLY A 47 -5.74 -3.20 20.49
C GLY A 47 -4.70 -3.07 21.60
N ASP A 48 -5.19 -3.14 22.83
CA ASP A 48 -4.47 -3.51 24.04
C ASP A 48 -3.17 -4.29 23.77
N ARG A 49 -2.01 -3.67 24.06
CA ARG A 49 -0.73 -4.38 24.20
C ARG A 49 -0.73 -5.15 25.53
N ALA A 50 -1.69 -6.05 25.68
CA ALA A 50 -1.60 -7.15 26.61
C ALA A 50 -0.95 -8.32 25.85
N ASP A 51 0.33 -8.51 26.16
CA ASP A 51 1.00 -9.81 26.11
C ASP A 51 1.24 -10.47 24.75
N ALA A 52 2.43 -10.21 24.18
CA ALA A 52 3.33 -11.32 23.82
C ALA A 52 4.77 -10.83 23.60
N PRO A 53 5.73 -11.26 24.44
CA PRO A 53 7.13 -10.88 24.39
C PRO A 53 7.94 -11.89 23.55
N HIS A 54 7.94 -11.82 22.21
CA HIS A 54 8.85 -12.69 21.44
C HIS A 54 9.38 -12.03 20.17
N SER A 55 10.57 -11.43 20.29
CA SER A 55 11.62 -11.71 19.32
C SER A 55 12.95 -11.81 20.08
N PRO A 56 13.60 -12.98 20.07
CA PRO A 56 14.85 -13.22 20.80
C PRO A 56 16.00 -12.57 20.03
N LEU A 57 16.09 -11.25 20.06
CA LEU A 57 17.26 -10.51 19.58
C LEU A 57 18.34 -10.36 20.66
N THR A 58 18.24 -11.13 21.76
CA THR A 58 19.17 -11.10 22.90
C THR A 58 19.93 -12.42 23.08
N ALA A 59 20.18 -13.18 22.02
CA ALA A 59 20.90 -14.46 22.12
C ALA A 59 22.24 -14.53 21.37
N GLU A 60 22.73 -13.46 20.72
CA GLU A 60 24.00 -13.56 19.99
C GLU A 60 24.80 -12.25 19.88
N ALA A 61 25.07 -11.60 21.01
CA ALA A 61 26.24 -10.75 21.11
C ALA A 61 26.60 -10.54 22.58
N THR A 62 27.86 -10.82 22.93
CA THR A 62 28.53 -10.42 24.17
C THR A 62 28.06 -11.05 25.49
N SER A 63 28.70 -12.17 25.89
CA SER A 63 29.58 -12.25 27.09
C SER A 63 29.57 -13.63 27.77
N THR A 64 30.65 -14.39 27.57
CA THR A 64 31.32 -15.23 28.58
C THR A 64 32.78 -15.28 28.10
N THR A 65 33.53 -14.19 28.26
CA THR A 65 34.44 -14.01 29.40
C THR A 65 34.25 -14.98 30.58
N ASN A 66 35.38 -15.60 30.93
CA ASN A 66 35.74 -16.14 32.24
C ASN A 66 35.65 -17.66 32.47
N ASN A 67 36.86 -18.21 32.67
CA ASN A 67 37.23 -19.48 33.31
C ASN A 67 36.95 -20.79 32.58
N LYS A 68 38.03 -21.41 32.05
CA LYS A 68 38.66 -22.63 32.60
C LYS A 68 39.86 -23.07 31.74
N ASP A 69 41.06 -22.79 32.24
CA ASP A 69 42.28 -23.65 32.28
C ASP A 69 43.55 -22.81 32.49
#